data_AF-A0A644UZ13-F1
#
_entry.id   AF-A0A644UZ13-F1
#
_cell.length_a   1.000
_cell.length_b   1.000
_cell.length_c   1.000
_cell.angle_alpha   90.00
_cell.angle_beta   90.00
_cell.angle_gamma   90.00
#
_symmetry.space_group_name_H-M   'P 1'
#
loop_
_entity.id
_entity.type
_entity.pdbx_description
1 polymer ?
#
loop_
_entity_poly.entity_id
_entity_poly.type
_entity_poly.pdbx_seq_one_letter_code
_entity_poly.pdbx_strand_id
1 'polypeptide(L)'
;MRTKNLLPVVLLIGMSSCIDDLNIPLNTYRGNFETLWTIVDTRYCYLDLKKINWDSVYTVYEGRLVNDTVDEITFFDAMAEMLAELKDGHVNLYSSFDRSRYWNWFTDYPTNFNESLIFNENYLSNDYRSVNGLRYKSIAGGKVGYIYYESFGSGFSDANMSYIFQQFVSCENGLIIDVRNNGGGSADLSGRLASYFFERDTVNMYLQHKNGPGHNDFSEPVPMKTPAHKTIRWTRPVVVLANRASYSATNLFVSRMRDAPKAIIMGDKSGGGGGMPLSNELPNGWMVRFSASPMYDGSMQHIEFGIDPDIKVDLDSADVAKGEDTLIERAVSYLINGN
;
A
#
# COMPACT_ATOMS: atom_id res chain seq x y z
N MET A 1 -10.93 -76.24 41.15
CA MET A 1 -10.56 -75.22 40.14
C MET A 1 -11.34 -73.95 40.44
N ARG A 2 -10.67 -72.92 40.97
CA ARG A 2 -11.20 -71.54 41.08
C ARG A 2 -10.11 -70.62 40.53
N THR A 3 -10.33 -70.13 39.33
CA THR A 3 -9.48 -69.16 38.63
C THR A 3 -9.62 -67.80 39.31
N LYS A 4 -8.50 -67.22 39.77
CA LYS A 4 -8.41 -65.84 40.23
C LYS A 4 -7.94 -64.99 39.06
N ASN A 5 -8.80 -64.12 38.56
CA ASN A 5 -8.45 -63.11 37.55
C ASN A 5 -7.66 -61.99 38.23
N LEU A 6 -6.39 -61.80 37.86
CA LEU A 6 -5.65 -60.58 38.15
C LEU A 6 -6.01 -59.52 37.11
N LEU A 7 -6.54 -58.39 37.57
CA LEU A 7 -6.75 -57.18 36.78
C LEU A 7 -5.45 -56.35 36.80
N PRO A 8 -4.84 -55.96 35.67
CA PRO A 8 -3.69 -55.07 35.70
C PRO A 8 -4.15 -53.62 35.90
N VAL A 9 -3.62 -52.98 36.93
CA VAL A 9 -3.78 -51.53 37.16
C VAL A 9 -2.91 -50.81 36.13
N VAL A 10 -3.53 -50.16 35.15
CA VAL A 10 -2.86 -49.26 34.21
C VAL A 10 -2.58 -47.95 34.94
N LEU A 11 -1.30 -47.70 35.25
CA LEU A 11 -0.82 -46.42 35.75
C LEU A 11 -0.89 -45.41 34.58
N LEU A 12 -1.90 -44.53 34.60
CA LEU A 12 -1.93 -43.35 33.73
C LEU A 12 -0.89 -42.35 34.23
N ILE A 13 0.26 -42.32 33.57
CA ILE A 13 1.23 -41.23 33.70
C ILE A 13 0.62 -40.03 32.95
N GLY A 14 0.07 -39.08 33.70
CA GLY A 14 -0.38 -37.81 33.14
C GLY A 14 0.81 -37.04 32.59
N MET A 15 0.82 -36.79 31.28
CA MET A 15 1.72 -35.81 30.70
C MET A 15 1.21 -34.42 31.10
N SER A 16 1.83 -33.83 32.11
CA SER A 16 1.73 -32.40 32.37
C SER A 16 2.42 -31.67 31.21
N SER A 17 1.65 -31.28 30.20
CA SER A 17 2.11 -30.24 29.28
C SER A 17 2.15 -28.95 30.09
N CYS A 18 3.31 -28.59 30.63
CA CYS A 18 3.58 -27.22 31.02
C CYS A 18 3.49 -26.38 29.74
N ILE A 19 2.31 -25.84 29.46
CA ILE A 19 2.23 -24.57 28.74
C ILE A 19 2.96 -23.60 29.65
N ASP A 20 4.10 -23.09 29.21
CA ASP A 20 4.71 -21.91 29.82
C ASP A 20 3.60 -20.88 29.98
N ASP A 21 3.42 -20.35 31.20
CA ASP A 21 2.48 -19.25 31.45
C ASP A 21 2.68 -18.21 30.36
N LEU A 22 1.68 -18.05 29.50
CA LEU A 22 1.66 -16.95 28.56
C LEU A 22 1.81 -15.70 29.42
N ASN A 23 2.95 -15.03 29.31
CA ASN A 23 3.22 -13.81 30.05
C ASN A 23 2.32 -12.73 29.44
N ILE A 24 1.03 -12.75 29.80
CA ILE A 24 0.01 -11.85 29.26
C ILE A 24 0.38 -10.46 29.79
N PRO A 25 0.73 -9.51 28.90
CA PRO A 25 1.10 -8.18 29.35
C PRO A 25 -0.07 -7.53 30.10
N LEU A 26 0.24 -6.89 31.23
CA LEU A 26 -0.78 -6.24 32.06
C LEU A 26 -1.41 -5.07 31.31
N ASN A 27 -2.74 -4.96 31.34
CA ASN A 27 -3.45 -3.79 30.85
C ASN A 27 -3.30 -2.59 31.80
N THR A 28 -2.11 -1.99 31.76
CA THR A 28 -1.71 -0.75 32.44
C THR A 28 -1.10 0.17 31.38
N TYR A 29 -0.99 1.48 31.63
CA TYR A 29 -0.32 2.37 30.67
C TYR A 29 1.14 1.95 30.42
N ARG A 30 1.87 1.56 31.47
CA ARG A 30 3.20 0.96 31.34
C ARG A 30 3.16 -0.28 30.44
N GLY A 31 2.32 -1.26 30.76
CA GLY A 31 2.26 -2.51 29.99
C GLY A 31 1.86 -2.31 28.52
N ASN A 32 0.98 -1.36 28.22
CA ASN A 32 0.62 -1.00 26.84
C ASN A 32 1.78 -0.29 26.11
N PHE A 33 2.52 0.60 26.80
CA PHE A 33 3.74 1.22 26.26
C PHE A 33 4.82 0.18 25.94
N GLU A 34 5.15 -0.70 26.89
CA GLU A 34 6.13 -1.79 26.70
C GLU A 34 5.73 -2.68 25.52
N THR A 35 4.44 -3.04 25.44
CA THR A 35 3.93 -3.89 24.37
C THR A 35 4.03 -3.18 23.02
N LEU A 36 3.60 -1.92 22.93
CA LEU A 36 3.67 -1.15 21.69
C LEU A 36 5.12 -0.99 21.23
N TRP A 37 6.02 -0.60 22.13
CA TRP A 37 7.43 -0.44 21.82
C TRP A 37 8.05 -1.74 21.31
N THR A 38 7.80 -2.86 22.01
CA THR A 38 8.30 -4.20 21.65
C THR A 38 7.75 -4.68 20.31
N ILE A 39 6.48 -4.40 20.00
CA ILE A 39 5.89 -4.73 18.70
C ILE A 39 6.65 -4.00 17.59
N VAL A 40 6.91 -2.70 17.74
CA VAL A 40 7.67 -1.95 16.74
C VAL A 40 9.10 -2.47 16.64
N ASP A 41 9.80 -2.63 17.76
CA ASP A 41 11.18 -3.12 17.83
C ASP A 41 11.35 -4.45 17.07
N THR A 42 10.45 -5.40 17.32
CA THR A 42 10.59 -6.77 16.83
C THR A 42 9.88 -7.07 15.51
N ARG A 43 9.03 -6.16 15.00
CA ARG A 43 8.21 -6.40 13.79
C ARG A 43 8.31 -5.31 12.75
N TYR A 44 8.60 -4.07 13.13
CA TYR A 44 8.78 -3.01 12.15
C TYR A 44 10.05 -3.28 11.32
N CYS A 45 9.95 -3.00 10.02
CA CYS A 45 10.95 -3.48 9.05
C CYS A 45 12.00 -2.44 8.68
N TYR A 46 11.85 -1.20 9.17
CA TYR A 46 12.56 -0.06 8.58
C TYR A 46 13.34 0.77 9.61
N LEU A 47 13.52 0.30 10.86
CA LEU A 47 14.29 1.01 11.89
C LEU A 47 15.72 1.30 11.42
N ASP A 48 16.46 0.25 11.08
CA ASP A 48 17.86 0.36 10.66
C ASP A 48 18.01 1.13 9.33
N LEU A 49 17.09 0.88 8.39
CA LEU A 49 17.06 1.58 7.10
C LEU A 49 16.83 3.09 7.28
N LYS A 50 15.97 3.48 8.23
CA LYS A 50 15.73 4.88 8.61
C LYS A 50 16.76 5.43 9.61
N LYS A 51 17.71 4.60 10.06
CA LYS A 51 18.74 4.93 11.06
C LYS A 51 18.12 5.45 12.38
N ILE A 52 17.02 4.86 12.79
CA ILE A 52 16.30 5.22 14.02
C ILE A 52 16.86 4.40 15.17
N ASN A 53 17.34 5.07 16.22
CA ASN A 53 17.72 4.43 17.48
C ASN A 53 16.47 4.25 18.34
N TRP A 54 15.85 3.07 18.25
CA TRP A 54 14.58 2.79 18.92
C TRP A 54 14.69 2.71 20.45
N ASP A 55 15.86 2.35 20.99
CA ASP A 55 16.16 2.40 22.44
C ASP A 55 16.19 3.84 22.98
N SER A 56 16.68 4.78 22.17
CA SER A 56 16.66 6.21 22.54
C SER A 56 15.23 6.73 22.56
N VAL A 57 14.39 6.29 21.60
CA VAL A 57 12.96 6.60 21.60
C VAL A 57 12.28 6.01 22.83
N TYR A 58 12.57 4.75 23.19
CA TYR A 58 12.09 4.14 24.44
C TYR A 58 12.33 5.05 25.63
N THR A 59 13.60 5.45 25.85
CA THR A 59 14.03 6.24 27.00
C THR A 59 13.28 7.57 27.11
N VAL A 60 13.05 8.23 25.97
CA VAL A 60 12.32 9.50 25.91
C VAL A 60 10.86 9.33 26.33
N TYR A 61 10.17 8.31 25.80
CA TYR A 61 8.74 8.14 26.03
C TYR A 61 8.42 7.42 27.34
N GLU A 62 9.29 6.53 27.81
CA GLU A 62 9.22 5.94 29.16
C GLU A 62 9.26 7.04 30.23
N GLY A 63 10.15 8.02 30.06
CA GLY A 63 10.30 9.17 30.96
C GLY A 63 9.07 10.08 31.03
N ARG A 64 8.17 10.04 30.03
CA ARG A 64 6.90 10.79 30.03
C ARG A 64 5.81 10.10 30.86
N LEU A 65 6.00 8.81 31.16
CA LEU A 65 5.05 8.00 31.92
C LEU A 65 5.40 7.91 33.41
N VAL A 66 6.38 8.68 33.90
CA VAL A 66 6.83 8.61 35.29
C VAL A 66 5.66 8.92 36.24
N ASN A 67 5.29 7.92 37.05
CA ASN A 67 4.16 7.85 38.00
C ASN A 67 2.84 7.21 37.48
N ASP A 68 2.72 6.85 36.20
CA ASP A 68 1.53 6.20 35.62
C ASP A 68 0.20 6.94 35.92
N THR A 69 0.25 8.25 36.19
CA THR A 69 -0.92 9.08 36.54
C THR A 69 -1.53 9.82 35.34
N VAL A 70 -1.17 9.45 34.11
CA VAL A 70 -1.70 10.09 32.90
C VAL A 70 -3.13 9.64 32.62
N ASP A 71 -3.94 10.48 31.98
CA ASP A 71 -5.23 10.07 31.45
C ASP A 71 -5.07 9.36 30.08
N GLU A 72 -6.15 8.74 29.61
CA GLU A 72 -6.12 7.91 28.39
C GLU A 72 -5.77 8.71 27.12
N ILE A 73 -6.21 9.98 27.02
CA ILE A 73 -5.92 10.83 25.85
C ILE A 73 -4.46 11.24 25.88
N THR A 74 -3.96 11.71 27.02
CA THR A 74 -2.53 12.04 27.19
C THR A 74 -1.63 10.83 26.91
N PHE A 75 -2.05 9.62 27.32
CA PHE A 75 -1.34 8.39 26.99
C PHE A 75 -1.36 8.09 25.48
N PHE A 76 -2.52 8.20 24.84
CA PHE A 76 -2.66 8.01 23.39
C PHE A 76 -1.76 8.97 22.61
N ASP A 77 -1.77 10.25 22.96
CA ASP A 77 -0.96 11.28 22.31
C ASP A 77 0.54 10.99 22.44
N ALA A 78 1.00 10.55 23.62
CA ALA A 78 2.39 10.14 23.81
C ALA A 78 2.75 8.93 22.92
N MET A 79 1.87 7.93 22.80
CA MET A 79 2.12 6.76 21.93
C MET A 79 2.06 7.13 20.45
N ALA A 80 1.15 8.03 20.07
CA ALA A 80 1.03 8.58 18.72
C ALA A 80 2.29 9.32 18.31
N GLU A 81 2.83 10.17 19.19
CA GLU A 81 4.09 10.88 18.98
C GLU A 81 5.28 9.90 18.90
N MET A 82 5.33 8.86 19.74
CA MET A 82 6.37 7.84 19.67
C MET A 82 6.39 7.16 18.30
N LEU A 83 5.22 6.79 17.77
CA LEU A 83 5.12 6.21 16.42
C LEU A 83 5.44 7.23 15.32
N ALA A 84 5.20 8.53 15.54
CA ALA A 84 5.53 9.58 14.58
C ALA A 84 7.05 9.74 14.38
N GLU A 85 7.89 9.33 15.33
CA GLU A 85 9.36 9.25 15.15
C GLU A 85 9.77 8.32 14.00
N LEU A 86 8.92 7.35 13.65
CA LEU A 86 9.13 6.48 12.49
C LEU A 86 8.98 7.21 11.16
N LYS A 87 8.36 8.41 11.15
CA LYS A 87 8.12 9.25 9.97
C LYS A 87 7.54 8.43 8.82
N ASP A 88 6.48 7.70 9.12
CA ASP A 88 5.86 6.73 8.22
C ASP A 88 4.36 6.95 8.13
N GLY A 89 3.86 7.23 6.93
CA GLY A 89 2.43 7.41 6.69
C GLY A 89 1.61 6.13 6.86
N HIS A 90 2.25 4.96 6.87
CA HIS A 90 1.61 3.65 6.97
C HIS A 90 1.63 3.07 8.39
N VAL A 91 2.22 3.79 9.35
CA VAL A 91 2.16 3.44 10.78
C VAL A 91 1.00 4.18 11.44
N ASN A 92 0.08 3.44 12.04
CA ASN A 92 -1.07 4.02 12.74
C ASN A 92 -1.36 3.27 14.04
N LEU A 93 -1.74 4.02 15.07
CA LEU A 93 -2.38 3.52 16.29
C LEU A 93 -3.87 3.81 16.21
N TYR A 94 -4.71 2.82 16.50
CA TYR A 94 -6.16 2.92 16.48
C TYR A 94 -6.70 2.72 17.89
N SER A 95 -7.49 3.70 18.36
CA SER A 95 -8.34 3.58 19.55
C SER A 95 -9.82 3.68 19.15
N SER A 96 -10.71 3.68 20.13
CA SER A 96 -12.14 3.93 19.92
C SER A 96 -12.45 5.40 19.61
N PHE A 97 -11.55 6.33 19.94
CA PHE A 97 -11.79 7.76 19.85
C PHE A 97 -10.91 8.47 18.81
N ASP A 98 -9.76 7.89 18.42
CA ASP A 98 -8.89 8.49 17.41
C ASP A 98 -8.00 7.47 16.66
N ARG A 99 -7.36 7.94 15.58
CA ARG A 99 -6.34 7.23 14.80
C ARG A 99 -5.13 8.12 14.61
N SER A 100 -3.97 7.71 15.17
CA SER A 100 -2.71 8.42 15.00
C SER A 100 -2.18 8.33 13.57
N ARG A 101 -1.49 9.39 13.12
CA ARG A 101 -1.01 9.54 11.73
C ARG A 101 0.22 10.42 11.69
N TYR A 102 1.15 10.12 10.79
CA TYR A 102 2.22 11.04 10.41
C TYR A 102 1.84 11.80 9.11
N TRP A 103 1.23 12.98 9.26
CA TRP A 103 0.61 13.72 8.15
C TRP A 103 1.60 14.17 7.07
N ASN A 104 2.80 14.60 7.47
CA ASN A 104 3.85 15.09 6.58
C ASN A 104 4.23 14.09 5.48
N TRP A 105 4.00 12.79 5.69
CA TRP A 105 4.18 11.79 4.63
C TRP A 105 3.43 12.12 3.34
N PHE A 106 2.23 12.69 3.47
CA PHE A 106 1.36 13.08 2.36
C PHE A 106 1.35 14.60 2.14
N THR A 107 1.33 15.40 3.21
CA THR A 107 1.14 16.86 3.12
C THR A 107 2.37 17.63 2.69
N ASP A 108 3.56 17.03 2.73
CA ASP A 108 4.80 17.65 2.21
C ASP A 108 4.88 17.58 0.67
N TYR A 109 3.88 16.99 0.01
CA TYR A 109 3.77 16.86 -1.43
C TYR A 109 2.54 17.61 -1.96
N PRO A 110 2.60 18.17 -3.18
CA PRO A 110 1.43 18.75 -3.82
C PRO A 110 0.33 17.71 -4.05
N THR A 111 -0.93 18.11 -3.92
CA THR A 111 -2.09 17.22 -4.11
C THR A 111 -2.12 16.60 -5.50
N ASN A 112 -1.75 17.36 -6.54
CA ASN A 112 -1.68 16.90 -7.94
C ASN A 112 -2.95 16.21 -8.45
N PHE A 113 -4.11 16.61 -7.91
CA PHE A 113 -5.40 16.04 -8.23
C PHE A 113 -6.50 17.05 -7.94
N ASN A 114 -7.43 17.21 -8.90
CA ASN A 114 -8.67 17.94 -8.71
C ASN A 114 -9.78 17.18 -9.42
N GLU A 115 -10.67 16.58 -8.63
CA GLU A 115 -11.77 15.75 -9.14
C GLU A 115 -12.67 16.52 -10.13
N SER A 116 -12.93 17.80 -9.86
CA SER A 116 -13.79 18.62 -10.73
C SER A 116 -13.20 18.82 -12.12
N LEU A 117 -11.88 18.75 -12.29
CA LEU A 117 -11.25 18.78 -13.61
C LEU A 117 -11.52 17.47 -14.35
N ILE A 118 -11.30 16.32 -13.71
CA ILE A 118 -11.47 14.99 -14.33
C ILE A 118 -12.88 14.79 -14.91
N PHE A 119 -13.91 15.32 -14.24
CA PHE A 119 -15.31 15.14 -14.64
C PHE A 119 -15.88 16.31 -15.47
N ASN A 120 -15.05 17.23 -15.94
CA ASN A 120 -15.52 18.31 -16.81
C ASN A 120 -15.57 17.90 -18.29
N GLU A 121 -15.99 18.84 -19.15
CA GLU A 121 -16.16 18.67 -20.60
C GLU A 121 -14.88 18.33 -21.38
N ASN A 122 -13.69 18.56 -20.81
CA ASN A 122 -12.41 18.27 -21.46
C ASN A 122 -12.05 16.77 -21.38
N TYR A 123 -12.54 16.04 -20.37
CA TYR A 123 -12.16 14.66 -20.09
C TYR A 123 -13.36 13.70 -20.02
N LEU A 124 -13.84 13.34 -18.82
CA LEU A 124 -14.90 12.35 -18.66
C LEU A 124 -16.30 12.92 -18.91
N SER A 125 -16.53 14.20 -18.63
CA SER A 125 -17.84 14.86 -18.69
C SER A 125 -18.95 14.06 -18.02
N ASN A 126 -20.21 14.23 -18.42
CA ASN A 126 -21.36 13.51 -17.84
C ASN A 126 -21.73 12.21 -18.58
N ASP A 127 -21.08 11.93 -19.71
CA ASP A 127 -21.38 10.81 -20.63
C ASP A 127 -20.29 9.71 -20.62
N TYR A 128 -19.35 9.74 -19.66
CA TYR A 128 -18.42 8.64 -19.45
C TYR A 128 -19.14 7.32 -19.16
N ARG A 129 -18.47 6.21 -19.47
CA ARG A 129 -18.92 4.88 -19.06
C ARG A 129 -18.33 4.53 -17.71
N SER A 130 -19.12 3.86 -16.86
CA SER A 130 -18.70 3.45 -15.53
C SER A 130 -18.96 1.96 -15.30
N VAL A 131 -17.99 1.24 -14.75
CA VAL A 131 -18.17 -0.14 -14.30
C VAL A 131 -17.26 -0.45 -13.10
N ASN A 132 -17.87 -0.81 -11.96
CA ASN A 132 -17.19 -1.25 -10.74
C ASN A 132 -15.94 -0.43 -10.35
N GLY A 133 -16.06 0.91 -10.33
CA GLY A 133 -14.98 1.84 -9.96
C GLY A 133 -14.09 2.31 -11.11
N LEU A 134 -14.19 1.69 -12.29
CA LEU A 134 -13.53 2.15 -13.53
C LEU A 134 -14.43 3.14 -14.25
N ARG A 135 -14.00 4.39 -14.39
CA ARG A 135 -14.69 5.44 -15.14
C ARG A 135 -13.86 5.77 -16.37
N TYR A 136 -14.44 5.67 -17.55
CA TYR A 136 -13.64 5.65 -18.77
C TYR A 136 -14.35 6.29 -19.97
N LYS A 137 -13.56 6.96 -20.81
CA LYS A 137 -13.99 7.66 -22.03
C LYS A 137 -12.80 7.84 -22.98
N SER A 138 -13.07 7.95 -24.27
CA SER A 138 -12.05 8.39 -25.24
C SER A 138 -11.96 9.91 -25.24
N ILE A 139 -10.75 10.44 -25.11
CA ILE A 139 -10.46 11.88 -25.06
C ILE A 139 -9.60 12.30 -26.26
N ALA A 140 -9.23 13.58 -26.33
CA ALA A 140 -8.37 14.13 -27.39
C ALA A 140 -8.88 13.82 -28.82
N GLY A 141 -10.17 14.04 -29.04
CA GLY A 141 -10.83 13.74 -30.33
C GLY A 141 -10.88 12.24 -30.65
N GLY A 142 -10.92 11.37 -29.64
CA GLY A 142 -11.00 9.92 -29.79
C GLY A 142 -9.64 9.22 -29.92
N LYS A 143 -8.54 9.97 -29.89
CA LYS A 143 -7.18 9.44 -30.12
C LYS A 143 -6.60 8.69 -28.93
N VAL A 144 -7.03 9.02 -27.71
CA VAL A 144 -6.49 8.48 -26.46
C VAL A 144 -7.63 7.91 -25.63
N GLY A 145 -7.47 6.69 -25.12
CA GLY A 145 -8.36 6.13 -24.12
C GLY A 145 -7.99 6.70 -22.75
N TYR A 146 -8.97 7.02 -21.91
CA TYR A 146 -8.73 7.48 -20.54
C TYR A 146 -9.55 6.63 -19.57
N ILE A 147 -8.88 6.09 -18.55
CA ILE A 147 -9.48 5.33 -17.45
C ILE A 147 -9.07 6.02 -16.15
N TYR A 148 -10.04 6.49 -15.37
CA TYR A 148 -9.84 6.81 -13.97
C TYR A 148 -10.27 5.63 -13.11
N TYR A 149 -9.36 5.13 -12.27
CA TYR A 149 -9.61 4.03 -11.35
C TYR A 149 -9.34 4.46 -9.91
N GLU A 150 -10.42 4.77 -9.21
CA GLU A 150 -10.40 5.42 -7.88
C GLU A 150 -9.89 4.52 -6.75
N SER A 151 -10.14 3.21 -6.82
CA SER A 151 -9.79 2.32 -5.72
C SER A 151 -9.62 0.87 -6.16
N PHE A 152 -8.52 0.24 -5.77
CA PHE A 152 -8.37 -1.23 -5.81
C PHE A 152 -9.27 -1.94 -4.77
N GLY A 153 -10.08 -1.22 -4.00
CA GLY A 153 -11.19 -1.79 -3.24
C GLY A 153 -12.41 -2.12 -4.11
N SER A 154 -12.50 -1.52 -5.31
CA SER A 154 -13.60 -1.74 -6.25
C SER A 154 -13.22 -2.80 -7.30
N GLY A 155 -13.78 -4.00 -7.20
CA GLY A 155 -13.39 -5.13 -8.05
C GLY A 155 -13.87 -5.05 -9.50
N PHE A 156 -13.02 -5.44 -10.45
CA PHE A 156 -13.40 -5.57 -11.87
C PHE A 156 -13.09 -6.99 -12.40
N SER A 157 -13.72 -7.32 -13.52
CA SER A 157 -13.55 -8.59 -14.23
C SER A 157 -12.84 -8.42 -15.58
N ASP A 158 -12.32 -9.53 -16.11
CA ASP A 158 -11.77 -9.63 -17.46
C ASP A 158 -12.78 -9.19 -18.53
N ALA A 159 -14.07 -9.46 -18.33
CA ALA A 159 -15.13 -8.99 -19.22
C ALA A 159 -15.23 -7.47 -19.22
N ASN A 160 -15.13 -6.81 -18.06
CA ASN A 160 -15.14 -5.35 -17.97
C ASN A 160 -13.97 -4.74 -18.75
N MET A 161 -12.75 -5.25 -18.53
CA MET A 161 -11.56 -4.76 -19.23
C MET A 161 -11.60 -5.04 -20.73
N SER A 162 -12.15 -6.18 -21.15
CA SER A 162 -12.36 -6.49 -22.57
C SER A 162 -13.27 -5.46 -23.25
N TYR A 163 -14.40 -5.09 -22.61
CA TYR A 163 -15.29 -4.07 -23.13
C TYR A 163 -14.63 -2.69 -23.17
N ILE A 164 -13.88 -2.32 -22.12
CA ILE A 164 -13.15 -1.04 -22.09
C ILE A 164 -12.14 -0.97 -23.26
N PHE A 165 -11.33 -2.01 -23.46
CA PHE A 165 -10.38 -2.03 -24.58
C PHE A 165 -11.07 -2.04 -25.94
N GLN A 166 -12.23 -2.69 -26.07
CA GLN A 166 -13.03 -2.63 -27.29
C GLN A 166 -13.54 -1.20 -27.57
N GLN A 167 -13.98 -0.46 -26.55
CA GLN A 167 -14.37 0.94 -26.71
C GLN A 167 -13.19 1.82 -27.17
N PHE A 168 -11.96 1.44 -26.82
CA PHE A 168 -10.75 2.17 -27.17
C PHE A 168 -10.04 1.65 -28.42
N VAL A 169 -10.71 0.84 -29.25
CA VAL A 169 -10.11 0.30 -30.49
C VAL A 169 -9.59 1.40 -31.42
N SER A 170 -10.32 2.53 -31.49
CA SER A 170 -9.97 3.71 -32.30
C SER A 170 -8.96 4.65 -31.62
N CYS A 171 -8.59 4.40 -30.37
CA CYS A 171 -7.58 5.19 -29.66
C CYS A 171 -6.17 4.72 -30.06
N GLU A 172 -5.72 5.14 -31.24
CA GLU A 172 -4.47 4.68 -31.85
C GLU A 172 -3.22 5.16 -31.09
N ASN A 173 -3.30 6.28 -30.38
CA ASN A 173 -2.16 6.89 -29.69
C ASN A 173 -1.86 6.24 -28.33
N GLY A 174 -2.84 5.61 -27.69
CA GLY A 174 -2.60 4.90 -26.44
C GLY A 174 -3.70 5.06 -25.40
N LEU A 175 -3.32 4.76 -24.16
CA LEU A 175 -4.19 4.74 -23.00
C LEU A 175 -3.58 5.55 -21.85
N ILE A 176 -4.41 6.29 -21.14
CA ILE A 176 -4.08 6.85 -19.83
C ILE A 176 -4.82 6.05 -18.77
N ILE A 177 -4.09 5.59 -17.75
CA ILE A 177 -4.65 4.97 -16.55
C ILE A 177 -4.34 5.91 -15.39
N ASP A 178 -5.35 6.62 -14.93
CA ASP A 178 -5.25 7.53 -13.81
C ASP A 178 -5.58 6.80 -12.50
N VAL A 179 -4.55 6.66 -11.65
CA VAL A 179 -4.63 6.10 -10.30
C VAL A 179 -4.20 7.12 -9.25
N ARG A 180 -4.21 8.43 -9.59
CA ARG A 180 -4.06 9.51 -8.61
C ARG A 180 -5.17 9.41 -7.56
N ASN A 181 -4.84 9.69 -6.31
CA ASN A 181 -5.73 9.54 -5.15
C ASN A 181 -6.24 8.10 -4.88
N ASN A 182 -5.72 7.09 -5.56
CA ASN A 182 -6.08 5.70 -5.28
C ASN A 182 -5.24 5.14 -4.12
N GLY A 183 -5.83 5.08 -2.93
CA GLY A 183 -5.19 4.55 -1.71
C GLY A 183 -5.00 3.03 -1.64
N GLY A 184 -5.27 2.31 -2.73
CA GLY A 184 -5.08 0.87 -2.83
C GLY A 184 -6.36 0.08 -2.54
N GLY A 185 -6.18 -1.08 -1.90
CA GLY A 185 -7.21 -2.11 -1.76
C GLY A 185 -6.60 -3.50 -2.01
N SER A 186 -7.15 -4.26 -2.96
CA SER A 186 -6.70 -5.61 -3.26
C SER A 186 -5.39 -5.64 -4.06
N ALA A 187 -4.36 -6.30 -3.52
CA ALA A 187 -3.12 -6.60 -4.22
C ALA A 187 -3.33 -7.51 -5.45
N ASP A 188 -4.35 -8.38 -5.41
CA ASP A 188 -4.70 -9.25 -6.54
C ASP A 188 -5.28 -8.46 -7.71
N LEU A 189 -6.14 -7.46 -7.43
CA LEU A 189 -6.66 -6.57 -8.46
C LEU A 189 -5.55 -5.70 -9.06
N SER A 190 -4.58 -5.27 -8.23
CA SER A 190 -3.36 -4.60 -8.69
C SER A 190 -2.54 -5.47 -9.66
N GLY A 191 -2.31 -6.74 -9.30
CA GLY A 191 -1.66 -7.70 -10.19
C GLY A 191 -2.47 -7.98 -11.46
N ARG A 192 -3.80 -8.12 -11.34
CA ARG A 192 -4.70 -8.36 -12.48
C ARG A 192 -4.69 -7.19 -13.45
N LEU A 193 -4.81 -5.95 -12.98
CA LEU A 193 -4.79 -4.77 -13.85
C LEU A 193 -3.46 -4.68 -14.60
N ALA A 194 -2.33 -4.88 -13.90
CA ALA A 194 -1.01 -4.89 -14.52
C ALA A 194 -0.90 -5.99 -15.60
N SER A 195 -1.50 -7.17 -15.38
CA SER A 195 -1.36 -8.32 -16.28
C SER A 195 -1.76 -8.07 -17.74
N TYR A 196 -2.66 -7.12 -18.00
CA TYR A 196 -3.09 -6.78 -19.36
C TYR A 196 -2.02 -6.02 -20.17
N PHE A 197 -0.97 -5.52 -19.51
CA PHE A 197 0.07 -4.69 -20.13
C PHE A 197 1.40 -5.45 -20.35
N PHE A 198 1.45 -6.73 -19.97
CA PHE A 198 2.62 -7.59 -20.16
C PHE A 198 2.44 -8.56 -21.34
N GLU A 199 3.51 -8.75 -22.11
CA GLU A 199 3.54 -9.72 -23.22
C GLU A 199 3.89 -11.14 -22.76
N ARG A 200 4.66 -11.21 -21.67
CA ARG A 200 5.05 -12.44 -21.00
C ARG A 200 5.10 -12.22 -19.49
N ASP A 201 4.85 -13.30 -18.80
CA ASP A 201 5.23 -13.60 -17.44
C ASP A 201 6.61 -13.01 -17.06
N THR A 202 6.63 -12.04 -16.14
CA THR A 202 7.83 -11.27 -15.77
C THR A 202 8.02 -11.24 -14.25
N VAL A 203 9.21 -11.60 -13.76
CA VAL A 203 9.60 -11.38 -12.35
C VAL A 203 10.08 -9.94 -12.24
N ASN A 204 9.33 -9.12 -11.52
CA ASN A 204 9.56 -7.66 -11.44
C ASN A 204 9.36 -7.08 -10.04
N MET A 205 9.20 -7.93 -9.03
CA MET A 205 9.16 -7.52 -7.65
C MET A 205 9.75 -8.62 -6.76
N TYR A 206 10.13 -8.25 -5.54
CA TYR A 206 10.58 -9.19 -4.53
C TYR A 206 9.95 -8.86 -3.18
N LEU A 207 9.76 -9.89 -2.35
CA LEU A 207 9.22 -9.79 -0.99
C LEU A 207 10.19 -10.44 -0.01
N GLN A 208 10.40 -9.82 1.14
CA GLN A 208 11.04 -10.48 2.27
C GLN A 208 10.05 -10.65 3.42
N HIS A 209 10.16 -11.77 4.12
CA HIS A 209 9.41 -12.03 5.35
C HIS A 209 10.26 -11.72 6.57
N LYS A 210 9.67 -11.11 7.60
CA LYS A 210 10.29 -10.99 8.92
C LYS A 210 10.30 -12.36 9.60
N ASN A 211 11.49 -12.91 9.83
CA ASN A 211 11.71 -14.28 10.35
C ASN A 211 12.15 -14.33 11.81
N GLY A 212 12.51 -13.19 12.40
CA GLY A 212 13.00 -13.10 13.77
C GLY A 212 12.77 -11.72 14.39
N PRO A 213 13.07 -11.57 15.69
CA PRO A 213 12.90 -10.32 16.41
C PRO A 213 13.96 -9.27 16.07
N GLY A 214 15.12 -9.65 15.52
CA GLY A 214 16.14 -8.69 15.12
C GLY A 214 15.63 -7.77 14.01
N HIS A 215 16.09 -6.51 14.00
CA HIS A 215 15.63 -5.50 13.03
C HIS A 215 15.81 -5.95 11.57
N ASN A 216 16.89 -6.69 11.28
CA ASN A 216 17.23 -7.20 9.94
C ASN A 216 17.02 -8.71 9.78
N ASP A 217 16.29 -9.37 10.68
CA ASP A 217 16.00 -10.81 10.58
C ASP A 217 14.96 -11.07 9.48
N PHE A 218 15.40 -11.00 8.23
CA PHE A 218 14.58 -11.21 7.05
C PHE A 218 14.92 -12.52 6.33
N SER A 219 13.94 -13.09 5.62
CA SER A 219 14.20 -14.14 4.64
C SER A 219 15.07 -13.63 3.49
N GLU A 220 15.63 -14.54 2.70
CA GLU A 220 16.08 -14.19 1.35
C GLU A 220 14.90 -13.58 0.54
N PRO A 221 15.16 -12.63 -0.38
CA PRO A 221 14.14 -12.06 -1.24
C PRO A 221 13.44 -13.14 -2.09
N VAL A 222 12.12 -13.24 -1.95
CA VAL A 222 11.27 -14.15 -2.70
C VAL A 222 10.80 -13.45 -3.98
N PRO A 223 11.08 -13.99 -5.17
CA PRO A 223 10.65 -13.37 -6.43
C PRO A 223 9.12 -13.40 -6.58
N MET A 224 8.57 -12.26 -6.94
CA MET A 224 7.16 -12.09 -7.27
C MET A 224 7.01 -11.79 -8.76
N LYS A 225 6.00 -12.42 -9.34
CA LYS A 225 5.77 -12.40 -10.78
C LYS A 225 4.52 -11.62 -11.13
N THR A 226 4.62 -10.79 -12.16
CA THR A 226 3.46 -10.25 -12.87
C THR A 226 3.16 -11.16 -14.06
N PRO A 227 2.03 -11.88 -14.05
CA PRO A 227 1.67 -12.73 -15.18
C PRO A 227 1.24 -11.89 -16.37
N ALA A 228 1.54 -12.35 -17.59
CA ALA A 228 0.88 -11.79 -18.77
C ALA A 228 -0.50 -12.41 -18.93
N HIS A 229 -1.50 -11.56 -19.15
CA HIS A 229 -2.84 -12.06 -19.38
C HIS A 229 -2.91 -12.79 -20.75
N LYS A 230 -3.53 -13.98 -20.77
CA LYS A 230 -3.42 -14.93 -21.90
C LYS A 230 -4.13 -14.46 -23.18
N THR A 231 -5.22 -13.72 -23.06
CA THR A 231 -6.11 -13.38 -24.18
C THR A 231 -6.32 -11.88 -24.34
N ILE A 232 -6.63 -11.19 -23.24
CA ILE A 232 -6.82 -9.75 -23.18
C ILE A 232 -5.48 -9.05 -22.98
N ARG A 233 -5.05 -8.20 -23.91
CA ARG A 233 -3.80 -7.42 -23.80
C ARG A 233 -3.96 -6.05 -24.43
N TRP A 234 -3.37 -5.03 -23.80
CA TRP A 234 -3.15 -3.71 -24.40
C TRP A 234 -1.70 -3.64 -24.87
N THR A 235 -1.52 -3.50 -26.19
CA THR A 235 -0.19 -3.53 -26.83
C THR A 235 0.24 -2.17 -27.38
N ARG A 236 -0.51 -1.11 -27.11
CA ARG A 236 -0.18 0.27 -27.49
C ARG A 236 0.45 1.01 -26.30
N PRO A 237 1.03 2.21 -26.49
CA PRO A 237 1.55 3.00 -25.37
C PRO A 237 0.52 3.21 -24.27
N VAL A 238 1.00 3.27 -23.02
CA VAL A 238 0.19 3.56 -21.84
C VAL A 238 0.93 4.53 -20.91
N VAL A 239 0.22 5.55 -20.44
CA VAL A 239 0.70 6.43 -19.37
C VAL A 239 -0.10 6.12 -18.10
N VAL A 240 0.60 5.89 -17.00
CA VAL A 240 0.00 5.75 -15.68
C VAL A 240 0.19 7.07 -14.92
N LEU A 241 -0.92 7.71 -14.54
CA LEU A 241 -0.87 8.90 -13.69
C LEU A 241 -0.90 8.49 -12.22
N ALA A 242 0.07 8.94 -11.45
CA ALA A 242 0.16 8.69 -10.01
C ALA A 242 0.53 9.98 -9.25
N ASN A 243 0.13 10.04 -7.99
CA ASN A 243 0.50 11.12 -7.08
C ASN A 243 0.84 10.57 -5.68
N ARG A 244 1.13 11.45 -4.73
CA ARG A 244 1.45 11.03 -3.35
C ARG A 244 0.32 10.27 -2.65
N ALA A 245 -0.93 10.45 -3.08
CA ALA A 245 -2.07 9.70 -2.58
C ALA A 245 -2.31 8.37 -3.33
N SER A 246 -1.44 7.99 -4.27
CA SER A 246 -1.36 6.64 -4.86
C SER A 246 -0.47 5.74 -3.98
N TYR A 247 -1.04 4.92 -3.10
CA TYR A 247 -0.27 4.10 -2.14
C TYR A 247 -0.82 2.66 -1.97
N SER A 248 -0.14 1.83 -1.17
CA SER A 248 -0.54 0.44 -0.89
C SER A 248 -0.61 -0.41 -2.17
N ALA A 249 -1.72 -1.11 -2.44
CA ALA A 249 -1.89 -1.90 -3.67
C ALA A 249 -1.69 -1.07 -4.96
N THR A 250 -1.96 0.24 -4.92
CA THR A 250 -1.66 1.15 -6.03
C THR A 250 -0.17 1.34 -6.22
N ASN A 251 0.61 1.42 -5.15
CA ASN A 251 2.06 1.46 -5.23
C ASN A 251 2.61 0.18 -5.87
N LEU A 252 2.03 -0.98 -5.54
CA LEU A 252 2.36 -2.24 -6.20
C LEU A 252 2.00 -2.23 -7.70
N PHE A 253 0.90 -1.57 -8.09
CA PHE A 253 0.51 -1.43 -9.49
C PHE A 253 1.50 -0.54 -10.24
N VAL A 254 1.84 0.63 -9.69
CA VAL A 254 2.84 1.55 -10.23
C VAL A 254 4.20 0.85 -10.37
N SER A 255 4.64 0.11 -9.35
CA SER A 255 5.88 -0.67 -9.39
C SER A 255 5.92 -1.65 -10.55
N ARG A 256 4.86 -2.45 -10.69
CA ARG A 256 4.75 -3.41 -11.79
C ARG A 256 4.75 -2.72 -13.15
N MET A 257 4.01 -1.63 -13.28
CA MET A 257 3.85 -0.93 -14.56
C MET A 257 5.15 -0.29 -15.06
N ARG A 258 6.12 0.05 -14.20
CA ARG A 258 7.45 0.51 -14.65
C ARG A 258 8.17 -0.50 -15.55
N ASP A 259 7.94 -1.79 -15.33
CA ASP A 259 8.54 -2.87 -16.12
C ASP A 259 7.64 -3.34 -17.27
N ALA A 260 6.48 -2.71 -17.49
CA ALA A 260 5.64 -3.00 -18.64
C ALA A 260 6.22 -2.33 -19.91
N PRO A 261 6.32 -3.04 -21.05
CA PRO A 261 7.18 -2.66 -22.18
C PRO A 261 6.84 -1.34 -22.89
N LYS A 262 5.64 -0.79 -22.68
CA LYS A 262 5.17 0.46 -23.32
C LYS A 262 4.54 1.42 -22.31
N ALA A 263 4.85 1.23 -21.04
CA ALA A 263 4.32 2.05 -19.96
C ALA A 263 5.30 3.14 -19.56
N ILE A 264 4.74 4.28 -19.16
CA ILE A 264 5.44 5.39 -18.52
C ILE A 264 4.64 5.80 -17.30
N ILE A 265 5.30 6.04 -16.18
CA ILE A 265 4.72 6.62 -14.97
C ILE A 265 4.91 8.14 -15.02
N MET A 266 3.82 8.89 -14.86
CA MET A 266 3.82 10.35 -14.92
C MET A 266 3.07 10.94 -13.72
N GLY A 267 3.49 12.13 -13.27
CA GLY A 267 2.86 12.85 -12.16
C GLY A 267 3.83 13.07 -11.01
N ASP A 268 3.57 12.46 -9.85
CA ASP A 268 4.40 12.61 -8.65
C ASP A 268 4.84 11.27 -8.06
N LYS A 269 5.79 11.34 -7.12
CA LYS A 269 6.19 10.21 -6.29
C LYS A 269 4.97 9.59 -5.64
N SER A 270 4.78 8.28 -5.81
CA SER A 270 3.69 7.56 -5.15
C SER A 270 3.81 7.66 -3.63
N GLY A 271 2.73 7.38 -2.90
CA GLY A 271 2.72 7.37 -1.43
C GLY A 271 3.37 6.15 -0.79
N GLY A 272 3.95 5.24 -1.59
CA GLY A 272 4.65 4.08 -1.07
C GLY A 272 3.75 3.05 -0.42
N GLY A 273 4.30 2.36 0.58
CA GLY A 273 3.72 1.15 1.14
C GLY A 273 3.80 -0.02 0.16
N GLY A 274 2.91 -0.98 0.33
CA GLY A 274 2.86 -2.18 -0.52
C GLY A 274 3.29 -3.44 0.22
N GLY A 275 4.06 -3.29 1.31
CA GLY A 275 4.28 -4.38 2.26
C GLY A 275 2.96 -4.92 2.81
N MET A 276 2.96 -6.20 3.19
CA MET A 276 1.78 -6.80 3.82
C MET A 276 1.52 -6.13 5.16
N PRO A 277 0.31 -5.58 5.40
CA PRO A 277 0.01 -4.94 6.67
C PRO A 277 -0.01 -5.99 7.77
N LEU A 278 0.66 -5.68 8.88
CA LEU A 278 0.51 -6.38 10.15
C LEU A 278 -0.28 -5.50 11.09
N SER A 279 -1.21 -6.13 11.80
CA SER A 279 -1.98 -5.51 12.87
C SER A 279 -1.74 -6.29 14.15
N ASN A 280 -1.38 -5.60 15.23
CA ASN A 280 -1.23 -6.18 16.55
C ASN A 280 -2.11 -5.41 17.54
N GLU A 281 -2.80 -6.16 18.41
CA GLU A 281 -3.60 -5.61 19.49
C GLU A 281 -2.73 -5.38 20.73
N LEU A 282 -2.93 -4.24 21.39
CA LEU A 282 -2.36 -3.90 22.68
C LEU A 282 -3.28 -4.40 23.82
N PRO A 283 -2.78 -4.58 25.05
CA PRO A 283 -3.59 -5.04 26.18
C PRO A 283 -4.88 -4.24 26.47
N ASN A 284 -4.92 -2.95 26.09
CA ASN A 284 -6.09 -2.08 26.22
C ASN A 284 -7.08 -2.17 25.04
N GLY A 285 -6.85 -3.04 24.06
CA GLY A 285 -7.68 -3.23 22.88
C GLY A 285 -7.38 -2.26 21.73
N TRP A 286 -6.40 -1.37 21.88
CA TRP A 286 -5.94 -0.56 20.76
C TRP A 286 -5.18 -1.41 19.75
N MET A 287 -5.12 -0.96 18.50
CA MET A 287 -4.42 -1.68 17.43
C MET A 287 -3.29 -0.83 16.88
N VAL A 288 -2.09 -1.39 16.75
CA VAL A 288 -1.02 -0.80 15.94
C VAL A 288 -0.96 -1.51 14.60
N ARG A 289 -0.81 -0.74 13.51
CA ARG A 289 -0.71 -1.26 12.15
C ARG A 289 0.47 -0.64 11.42
N PHE A 290 1.24 -1.46 10.69
CA PHE A 290 2.29 -1.02 9.76
C PHE A 290 2.65 -2.11 8.75
N SER A 291 3.44 -1.78 7.74
CA SER A 291 3.98 -2.74 6.77
C SER A 291 5.00 -3.66 7.45
N ALA A 292 4.78 -4.97 7.42
CA ALA A 292 5.64 -5.97 8.07
C ALA A 292 6.42 -6.87 7.10
N SER A 293 6.47 -6.49 5.83
CA SER A 293 7.22 -7.23 4.82
C SER A 293 7.86 -6.25 3.85
N PRO A 294 9.19 -6.10 3.84
CA PRO A 294 9.88 -5.31 2.84
C PRO A 294 9.55 -5.81 1.45
N MET A 295 9.24 -4.87 0.57
CA MET A 295 9.03 -5.14 -0.85
C MET A 295 9.96 -4.30 -1.70
N TYR A 296 10.33 -4.90 -2.83
CA TYR A 296 11.30 -4.35 -3.76
C TYR A 296 10.77 -4.43 -5.19
N ASP A 297 11.26 -3.53 -6.05
CA ASP A 297 11.08 -3.65 -7.51
C ASP A 297 12.08 -4.63 -8.14
N GLY A 298 12.02 -4.78 -9.47
CA GLY A 298 12.89 -5.68 -10.24
C GLY A 298 14.39 -5.39 -10.10
N SER A 299 14.75 -4.19 -9.66
CA SER A 299 16.12 -3.73 -9.44
C SER A 299 16.54 -3.77 -7.96
N MET A 300 15.78 -4.49 -7.12
CA MET A 300 16.01 -4.60 -5.67
C MET A 300 15.99 -3.25 -4.93
N GLN A 301 15.24 -2.25 -5.44
CA GLN A 301 15.02 -1.00 -4.72
C GLN A 301 13.75 -1.08 -3.88
N HIS A 302 13.79 -0.57 -2.65
CA HIS A 302 12.63 -0.54 -1.76
C HIS A 302 11.49 0.30 -2.36
N ILE A 303 10.27 -0.23 -2.30
CA ILE A 303 9.08 0.49 -2.77
C ILE A 303 8.28 1.15 -1.64
N GLU A 304 8.60 0.85 -0.38
CA GLU A 304 7.87 1.34 0.81
C GLU A 304 7.79 2.88 0.86
N PHE A 305 8.82 3.58 0.40
CA PHE A 305 8.91 5.05 0.50
C PHE A 305 8.25 5.80 -0.66
N GLY A 306 7.70 5.05 -1.61
CA GLY A 306 7.14 5.59 -2.84
C GLY A 306 8.08 5.43 -4.01
N ILE A 307 7.47 5.51 -5.18
CA ILE A 307 8.07 5.28 -6.48
C ILE A 307 8.07 6.62 -7.19
N ASP A 308 9.25 7.10 -7.58
CA ASP A 308 9.39 8.30 -8.37
C ASP A 308 8.85 8.06 -9.80
N PRO A 309 8.17 9.05 -10.41
CA PRO A 309 7.66 8.94 -11.76
C PRO A 309 8.81 9.01 -12.78
N ASP A 310 8.61 8.42 -13.96
CA ASP A 310 9.53 8.61 -15.08
C ASP A 310 9.50 10.06 -15.58
N ILE A 311 8.34 10.70 -15.53
CA ILE A 311 8.13 12.10 -15.88
C ILE A 311 7.40 12.82 -14.73
N LYS A 312 8.13 13.66 -13.98
CA LYS A 312 7.55 14.53 -12.95
C LYS A 312 6.70 15.63 -13.60
N VAL A 313 5.46 15.77 -13.15
CA VAL A 313 4.52 16.80 -13.57
C VAL A 313 3.72 17.25 -12.35
N ASP A 314 3.61 18.56 -12.16
CA ASP A 314 2.78 19.17 -11.13
C ASP A 314 1.59 19.87 -11.77
N LEU A 315 0.47 19.93 -11.03
CA LEU A 315 -0.72 20.63 -11.47
C LEU A 315 -0.46 22.15 -11.50
N ASP A 316 -0.55 22.76 -12.67
CA ASP A 316 -0.32 24.20 -12.85
C ASP A 316 -1.63 24.98 -12.61
N SER A 317 -1.58 25.95 -11.69
CA SER A 317 -2.68 26.86 -11.42
C SER A 317 -3.23 27.59 -12.66
N ALA A 318 -2.39 27.86 -13.66
CA ALA A 318 -2.80 28.49 -14.91
C ALA A 318 -3.65 27.57 -15.80
N ASP A 319 -3.35 26.27 -15.82
CA ASP A 319 -4.15 25.27 -16.54
C ASP A 319 -5.45 24.98 -15.79
N VAL A 320 -5.38 24.86 -14.45
CA VAL A 320 -6.58 24.72 -13.60
C VAL A 320 -7.55 25.88 -13.85
N ALA A 321 -7.07 27.11 -14.00
CA ALA A 321 -7.90 28.27 -14.30
C ALA A 321 -8.59 28.20 -15.67
N LYS A 322 -8.08 27.41 -16.62
CA LYS A 322 -8.70 27.11 -17.92
C LYS A 322 -9.61 25.88 -17.88
N GLY A 323 -9.69 25.18 -16.74
CA GLY A 323 -10.39 23.89 -16.64
C GLY A 323 -9.57 22.72 -17.18
N GLU A 324 -8.25 22.85 -17.29
CA GLU A 324 -7.34 21.82 -17.78
C GLU A 324 -6.59 21.17 -16.61
N ASP A 325 -6.41 19.85 -16.67
CA ASP A 325 -5.54 19.10 -15.77
C ASP A 325 -4.18 18.92 -16.44
N THR A 326 -3.16 19.64 -15.95
CA THR A 326 -1.79 19.64 -16.50
C THR A 326 -1.23 18.23 -16.68
N LEU A 327 -1.53 17.27 -15.78
CA LEU A 327 -1.01 15.91 -15.86
C LEU A 327 -1.69 15.13 -16.99
N ILE A 328 -3.00 15.30 -17.17
CA ILE A 328 -3.73 14.66 -18.27
C ILE A 328 -3.30 15.25 -19.61
N GLU A 329 -3.19 16.58 -19.73
CA GLU A 329 -2.73 17.24 -20.96
C GLU A 329 -1.31 16.82 -21.32
N ARG A 330 -0.42 16.72 -20.32
CA ARG A 330 0.95 16.27 -20.53
C ARG A 330 1.01 14.82 -21.01
N ALA A 331 0.16 13.94 -20.49
CA ALA A 331 0.06 12.55 -20.90
C ALA A 331 -0.53 12.41 -22.32
N VAL A 332 -1.56 13.20 -22.65
CA VAL A 332 -2.11 13.26 -24.02
C VAL A 332 -1.03 13.71 -25.00
N SER A 333 -0.30 14.79 -24.69
CA SER A 333 0.79 15.28 -25.53
C SER A 333 1.88 14.23 -25.71
N TYR A 334 2.28 13.54 -24.63
CA TYR A 334 3.27 12.47 -24.70
C TYR A 334 2.83 11.33 -25.63
N LEU A 335 1.58 10.87 -25.50
CA LEU A 335 1.04 9.78 -26.33
C LEU A 335 0.87 10.16 -27.81
N ILE A 336 0.63 11.44 -28.11
CA ILE A 336 0.43 11.91 -29.49
C ILE A 336 1.75 12.30 -30.17
N ASN A 337 2.62 12.99 -29.44
CA ASN A 337 3.80 13.66 -30.01
C ASN A 337 5.13 12.98 -29.63
N GLY A 338 5.14 12.07 -28.64
CA GLY A 338 6.33 11.37 -28.17
C GLY A 338 7.29 12.21 -27.32
N ASN A 339 6.88 13.41 -26.89
CA ASN A 339 7.65 14.32 -26.04
C ASN A 339 6.97 14.55 -24.71
#